data_AF-A0A1G3U6K4-F1
#
_entry.id   AF-A0A1G3U6K4-F1
#
_cell.length_a   1.000
_cell.length_b   1.000
_cell.length_c   1.000
_cell.angle_alpha   90.00
_cell.angle_beta   90.00
_cell.angle_gamma   90.00
#
_symmetry.space_group_name_H-M   'P 1'
#
loop_
_entity.id
_entity.type
_entity.pdbx_description
1 polymer ?
#
loop_
_entity_poly.entity_id
_entity_poly.type
_entity_poly.pdbx_seq_one_letter_code
_entity_poly.pdbx_strand_id
1 'polypeptide(L)'
;MYSKEELFLAISTVLDPEVGFNLVEMGLIYDASCDDEGNAYVKMTLSTKACPMHQLIQQWVKEAVKKMAGIKEVTIDLVWEPAWNISMADEHVKQALNR
;
A
#
# COMPACT_ATOMS: atom_id res chain seq x y z
N MET A 1 -10.42 -5.15 16.18
CA MET A 1 -9.01 -4.92 15.84
C MET A 1 -8.68 -5.76 14.61
N TYR A 2 -8.10 -5.16 13.57
CA TYR A 2 -7.68 -5.88 12.36
C TYR A 2 -6.21 -6.29 12.45
N SER A 3 -5.90 -7.48 11.97
CA SER A 3 -4.52 -7.95 11.83
C SER A 3 -3.80 -7.23 10.68
N LYS A 4 -2.46 -7.26 10.70
CA LYS A 4 -1.64 -6.74 9.60
C LYS A 4 -2.00 -7.40 8.27
N GLU A 5 -2.21 -8.71 8.27
CA GLU A 5 -2.56 -9.48 7.07
C GLU A 5 -3.91 -9.05 6.48
N GLU A 6 -4.91 -8.77 7.31
CA GLU A 6 -6.23 -8.28 6.86
C GLU A 6 -6.13 -6.89 6.23
N LEU A 7 -5.31 -5.99 6.81
CA LEU A 7 -5.07 -4.67 6.23
C LEU A 7 -4.34 -4.78 4.89
N PHE A 8 -3.34 -5.66 4.79
CA PHE A 8 -2.62 -5.93 3.54
C PHE A 8 -3.58 -6.49 2.48
N LEU A 9 -4.47 -7.42 2.86
CA LEU A 9 -5.49 -7.95 1.96
C LEU A 9 -6.46 -6.88 1.45
N ALA A 10 -6.84 -5.91 2.29
CA ALA A 10 -7.67 -4.79 1.83
C ALA A 10 -6.90 -3.91 0.83
N ILE A 11 -5.63 -3.62 1.12
CA ILE A 11 -4.78 -2.76 0.27
C ILE A 11 -4.41 -3.45 -1.06
N SER A 12 -4.35 -4.79 -1.11
CA SER A 12 -4.06 -5.53 -2.35
C SER A 12 -5.13 -5.34 -3.44
N THR A 13 -6.26 -4.70 -3.12
CA THR A 13 -7.26 -4.30 -4.12
C THR A 13 -6.86 -3.06 -4.92
N VAL A 14 -5.84 -2.33 -4.46
CA VAL A 14 -5.31 -1.14 -5.14
C VAL A 14 -4.20 -1.57 -6.09
N LEU A 15 -4.40 -1.26 -7.37
CA LEU A 15 -3.45 -1.56 -8.43
C LEU A 15 -2.64 -0.30 -8.77
N ASP A 16 -1.35 -0.50 -9.02
CA ASP A 16 -0.53 0.51 -9.65
C ASP A 16 -1.01 0.74 -11.09
N PRO A 17 -1.36 1.97 -11.46
CA PRO A 17 -1.96 2.26 -12.75
C PRO A 17 -0.97 2.22 -13.92
N GLU A 18 0.34 2.21 -13.65
CA GLU A 18 1.38 2.13 -14.68
C GLU A 18 1.68 0.68 -15.05
N VAL A 19 1.78 -0.20 -14.05
CA VAL A 19 2.18 -1.60 -14.27
C VAL A 19 1.06 -2.63 -14.08
N GLY A 20 -0.05 -2.25 -13.46
CA GLY A 20 -1.22 -3.11 -13.25
C GLY A 20 -1.09 -4.16 -12.12
N PHE A 21 -0.02 -4.09 -11.32
CA PHE A 21 0.19 -4.96 -10.15
C PHE A 21 -0.33 -4.32 -8.88
N ASN A 22 -0.71 -5.13 -7.89
CA ASN A 22 -1.16 -4.57 -6.62
C ASN A 22 0.00 -4.08 -5.76
N LEU A 23 -0.27 -3.05 -4.94
CA LEU A 23 0.78 -2.37 -4.18
C LEU A 23 1.48 -3.27 -3.15
N VAL A 24 0.79 -4.29 -2.66
CA VAL A 24 1.36 -5.25 -1.70
C VAL A 24 2.34 -6.18 -2.39
N GLU A 25 1.96 -6.78 -3.53
CA GLU A 25 2.84 -7.62 -4.36
C GLU A 25 4.03 -6.84 -4.92
N MET A 26 3.86 -5.55 -5.16
CA MET A 26 4.98 -4.67 -5.54
C MET A 26 5.94 -4.41 -4.37
N GLY A 27 5.57 -4.72 -3.13
CA GLY A 27 6.38 -4.40 -1.95
C GLY A 27 6.38 -2.90 -1.61
N LEU A 28 5.33 -2.17 -1.99
CA LEU A 28 5.20 -0.73 -1.69
C LEU A 28 4.58 -0.46 -0.32
N ILE A 29 3.97 -1.47 0.31
CA ILE A 29 3.41 -1.40 1.65
C ILE A 29 4.40 -2.02 2.64
N TYR A 30 4.97 -1.19 3.52
CA TYR A 30 5.98 -1.63 4.48
C TYR A 30 5.36 -2.10 5.78
N ASP A 31 4.32 -1.41 6.24
CA ASP A 31 3.65 -1.76 7.48
C ASP A 31 2.20 -1.28 7.50
N ALA A 32 1.37 -1.96 8.29
CA ALA A 32 0.00 -1.56 8.54
C ALA A 32 -0.45 -2.06 9.91
N SER A 33 -1.16 -1.21 10.65
CA SER A 33 -1.69 -1.52 11.98
C SER A 33 -3.03 -0.83 12.21
N CYS A 34 -3.88 -1.41 13.05
CA CYS A 34 -5.13 -0.81 13.49
C CYS A 34 -5.24 -0.89 15.01
N ASP A 35 -5.57 0.21 15.66
CA ASP A 35 -5.85 0.22 17.09
C ASP A 35 -7.28 -0.24 17.42
N ASP A 36 -7.59 -0.34 18.72
CA ASP A 36 -8.92 -0.72 19.22
C ASP A 36 -9.99 0.37 19.01
N GLU A 37 -9.58 1.61 18.75
CA GLU A 37 -10.50 2.72 18.49
C GLU A 37 -10.95 2.79 17.02
N GLY A 38 -10.31 2.02 16.14
CA GLY A 38 -10.60 1.95 14.71
C GLY A 38 -9.77 2.94 13.89
N ASN A 39 -8.61 3.38 14.41
CA ASN A 39 -7.67 4.18 13.64
C ASN A 39 -6.65 3.24 12.99
N ALA A 40 -6.65 3.22 11.65
CA ALA A 40 -5.67 2.49 10.88
C ALA A 40 -4.49 3.39 10.51
N TYR A 41 -3.31 2.82 10.55
CA TYR A 41 -2.07 3.42 10.10
C TYR A 41 -1.47 2.52 9.03
N VAL A 42 -1.02 3.12 7.92
CA VAL A 42 -0.36 2.43 6.81
C VAL A 42 0.93 3.17 6.49
N LYS A 43 2.06 2.47 6.59
CA LYS A 43 3.37 2.95 6.15
C LYS A 43 3.65 2.40 4.77
N MET A 44 3.85 3.30 3.81
CA MET A 44 4.10 2.94 2.42
C MET A 44 5.16 3.82 1.78
N THR A 45 5.67 3.37 0.64
CA THR A 45 6.56 4.12 -0.25
C THR A 45 6.00 4.13 -1.67
N LEU A 46 6.63 4.90 -2.56
CA LEU A 46 6.31 4.95 -3.99
C LEU A 46 7.59 4.77 -4.81
N SER A 47 7.45 4.30 -6.05
CA SER A 47 8.56 3.95 -6.94
C SER A 47 9.31 5.19 -7.48
N THR A 48 8.64 6.34 -7.59
CA THR A 48 9.23 7.59 -8.09
C THR A 48 8.86 8.78 -7.22
N LYS A 49 9.64 9.87 -7.31
CA LYS A 49 9.36 11.13 -6.60
C LYS A 49 8.71 12.12 -7.57
N ALA A 50 7.65 12.80 -7.14
CA ALA A 50 6.98 13.91 -7.83
C ALA A 50 6.08 13.57 -9.06
N CYS A 51 5.19 12.59 -8.92
CA CYS A 51 4.06 12.37 -9.83
C CYS A 51 2.73 12.81 -9.16
N PRO A 52 1.79 13.47 -9.87
CA PRO A 52 0.45 13.76 -9.33
C PRO A 52 -0.29 12.49 -8.89
N MET A 53 0.07 11.34 -9.45
CA MET A 53 -0.53 10.05 -9.15
C MET A 53 -0.31 9.59 -7.70
N HIS A 54 0.72 10.09 -7.01
CA HIS A 54 0.97 9.73 -5.62
C HIS A 54 -0.19 10.08 -4.69
N GLN A 55 -0.88 11.20 -4.93
CA GLN A 55 -2.04 11.57 -4.12
C GLN A 55 -3.22 10.63 -4.37
N LEU A 56 -3.41 10.21 -5.63
CA LEU A 56 -4.46 9.27 -6.01
C LEU A 56 -4.20 7.89 -5.39
N ILE A 57 -2.97 7.38 -5.48
CA ILE A 57 -2.61 6.08 -4.89
C ILE A 57 -2.84 6.10 -3.37
N GLN A 58 -2.36 7.13 -2.68
CA GLN A 58 -2.59 7.27 -1.23
C GLN A 58 -4.08 7.34 -0.89
N GLN A 59 -4.88 8.05 -1.70
CA GLN A 59 -6.32 8.11 -1.54
C GLN A 59 -6.96 6.73 -1.73
N TRP A 60 -6.59 5.98 -2.76
CA TRP A 60 -7.15 4.65 -3.01
C TRP A 60 -6.78 3.66 -1.89
N VAL A 61 -5.55 3.69 -1.38
CA VAL A 61 -5.14 2.91 -0.21
C VAL A 61 -5.99 3.30 1.00
N LYS A 62 -6.17 4.60 1.24
CA LYS A 62 -7.00 5.12 2.32
C LYS A 62 -8.45 4.61 2.21
N GLU A 63 -9.03 4.67 1.02
CA GLU A 63 -10.40 4.22 0.75
C GLU A 63 -10.55 2.70 0.86
N ALA A 64 -9.56 1.93 0.41
CA ALA A 64 -9.56 0.47 0.53
C ALA A 64 -9.62 0.03 1.99
N VAL A 65 -8.79 0.62 2.85
CA VAL A 65 -8.81 0.34 4.29
C VAL A 65 -10.07 0.89 4.95
N LYS A 66 -10.53 2.09 4.56
CA LYS A 66 -11.72 2.71 5.15
C LYS A 66 -13.03 1.97 4.86
N LYS A 67 -13.07 1.09 3.86
CA LYS A 67 -14.21 0.21 3.58
C LYS A 67 -14.34 -0.93 4.60
N MET A 68 -13.30 -1.23 5.37
CA MET A 68 -13.34 -2.26 6.39
C MET A 68 -14.23 -1.82 7.57
N ALA A 69 -15.03 -2.75 8.09
CA ALA A 69 -15.99 -2.45 9.14
C ALA A 69 -15.32 -2.02 10.46
N GLY A 70 -15.73 -0.87 11.01
CA GLY A 70 -15.18 -0.36 12.26
C GLY A 70 -13.93 0.52 12.11
N ILE A 71 -13.41 0.70 10.90
CA ILE A 71 -12.40 1.74 10.63
C ILE A 71 -13.07 3.12 10.64
N LYS A 72 -12.54 4.04 11.44
CA LYS A 72 -13.00 5.43 11.54
C LYS A 72 -12.06 6.38 10.78
N GLU A 73 -10.77 6.25 11.08
CA GLU A 73 -9.71 7.07 10.51
C GLU A 73 -8.63 6.19 9.88
N VAL A 74 -8.03 6.71 8.82
CA VAL A 74 -6.90 6.07 8.15
C VAL A 74 -5.83 7.13 7.90
N THR A 75 -4.66 6.89 8.47
CA THR A 75 -3.47 7.72 8.34
C THR A 75 -2.47 7.01 7.44
N ILE A 76 -2.04 7.72 6.40
CA ILE A 76 -1.02 7.24 5.46
C ILE A 76 0.28 7.94 5.82
N ASP A 77 1.31 7.14 6.11
CA ASP A 77 2.68 7.61 6.30
C ASP A 77 3.50 7.25 5.07
N LEU A 78 3.72 8.25 4.23
CA LEU A 78 4.52 8.11 3.02
C LEU A 78 5.99 8.34 3.37
N VAL A 79 6.76 7.25 3.36
CA VAL A 79 8.20 7.26 3.59
C VAL A 79 8.95 7.10 2.26
N TRP A 80 10.20 7.55 2.24
CA TRP A 80 11.12 7.37 1.10
C TRP A 80 12.32 6.49 1.45
N GLU A 81 12.42 6.08 2.72
CA GLU A 81 13.48 5.24 3.25
C GLU A 81 12.89 4.06 4.03
N PRO A 82 13.30 2.80 3.72
CA PRO A 82 14.20 2.45 2.63
C PRO A 82 13.60 2.80 1.26
N ALA A 83 14.46 3.14 0.30
CA ALA A 83 14.01 3.41 -1.06
C ALA A 83 13.56 2.11 -1.73
N TRP A 84 12.40 2.14 -2.37
CA TRP A 84 11.88 0.98 -3.08
C TRP A 84 12.81 0.57 -4.22
N ASN A 85 12.97 -0.74 -4.41
CA ASN A 85 13.57 -1.29 -5.61
C ASN A 85 12.91 -2.64 -5.95
N ILE A 86 13.08 -3.08 -7.20
CA ILE A 86 12.40 -4.29 -7.73
C ILE A 86 12.67 -5.56 -6.91
N SER A 87 13.77 -5.66 -6.16
CA SER A 87 14.03 -6.83 -5.31
C SER A 87 13.03 -6.98 -4.16
N MET A 88 12.31 -5.91 -3.79
CA MET A 88 11.29 -5.90 -2.73
C MET A 88 9.94 -6.46 -3.18
N ALA A 89 9.69 -6.56 -4.48
CA ALA A 89 8.45 -7.11 -5.01
C ALA A 89 8.39 -8.64 -4.83
N ASP A 90 7.24 -9.23 -5.12
CA ASP A 90 7.07 -10.67 -5.22
C ASP A 90 7.75 -11.23 -6.48
N GLU A 91 8.13 -12.51 -6.44
CA GLU A 91 8.86 -13.17 -7.53
C GLU A 91 8.14 -13.07 -8.89
N HIS A 92 6.81 -13.21 -8.90
CA HIS A 92 6.03 -13.13 -10.13
C HIS A 92 5.99 -11.71 -10.72
N VAL A 93 5.96 -10.68 -9.85
CA VAL A 93 6.04 -9.26 -10.27
C VAL A 93 7.43 -8.98 -10.85
N LYS A 94 8.49 -9.46 -10.20
CA LYS A 94 9.87 -9.34 -10.72
C LYS A 94 9.97 -9.94 -12.12
N GLN A 95 9.46 -11.15 -12.31
CA GLN A 95 9.50 -11.84 -13.60
C GLN A 95 8.72 -11.10 -14.69
N ALA A 96 7.60 -10.47 -14.33
CA ALA A 96 6.78 -9.73 -15.29
C ALA A 96 7.41 -8.40 -15.71
N LEU A 97 8.06 -7.69 -14.78
CA LEU A 97 8.66 -6.36 -15.03
C LEU A 97 10.09 -6.42 -15.59
N ASN A 98 10.78 -7.56 -15.46
CA ASN A 98 12.15 -7.75 -15.94
C ASN A 98 12.21 -8.22 -17.41
N ARG A 99 11.27 -7.77 -18.25
CA ARG A 99 11.16 -8.11 -19.67
C ARG A 99 11.45 -6.92 -20.59
#